data_AF-A0A016U773-F1
#
_entry.id   AF-A0A016U773-F1
#
_cell.length_a   1.000
_cell.length_b   1.000
_cell.length_c   1.000
_cell.angle_alpha   90.00
_cell.angle_beta   90.00
_cell.angle_gamma   90.00
#
_symmetry.space_group_name_H-M   'P 1'
#
loop_
_entity.id
_entity.type
_entity.pdbx_description
1 polymer ?
#
loop_
_entity_poly.entity_id
_entity_poly.type
_entity_poly.pdbx_seq_one_letter_code
_entity_poly.pdbx_strand_id
1 'polypeptide(L)'
;MSFQISSHNGRSDQGCENVIMLITDGAPNNYKEIFDLYNKDKKVRFFSFLIGEEAIDFEQVKNMACNNRGYMVHVQNMADVEDKVQYYIRTMSRPIGQHAGDIQLEDAMWSGVYRERLYLPRPETFAEPVPITNQSYAVMNKMAARRKIRLQKTEARGRMFVTTVSFPVIVNKTFMGVAAVNIPLTELNQQAHPSNIGGRSYFFMLDQNGFIMFHPQLRPIDPFTKSHKQNYNNMDLLELEVPQTQQIRLSQDKEDVSDLYCDSGTTFAECVGQIRDFVRKMVMDCDNSDPQQLDILYATEMLDRVYPQTNSYYSECIKGANFVLGLAVAKGDDHRWRPKTRTYDYTRVQSSWMSDKHWKVHPHWRYCLLNDTDTNITKEEAFVIYANQMRHSGKLPDLCRPREQLVKKLLVDLEATSALQDSWDLQWQYLKDNLIHLVFFAAPSGLIRYYNQTLDDYDYEDPNWSIFDHIGAMLSIEHVQE
;
A
#
# COMPACT_ATOMS: atom_id res chain seq x y z
N MET A 1 11.18 -23.05 34.18
CA MET A 1 10.51 -23.25 32.88
C MET A 1 10.87 -22.15 31.85
N SER A 2 10.97 -20.88 32.23
CA SER A 2 11.28 -19.76 31.30
C SER A 2 12.70 -19.77 30.72
N PHE A 3 13.72 -20.17 31.49
CA PHE A 3 15.11 -20.24 30.98
C PHE A 3 15.38 -21.41 30.01
N GLN A 4 14.42 -22.33 29.83
CA GLN A 4 14.52 -23.44 28.89
C GLN A 4 14.07 -23.07 27.46
N ILE A 5 13.62 -21.83 27.23
CA ILE A 5 13.04 -21.36 25.96
C ILE A 5 14.13 -20.88 24.97
N SER A 6 15.39 -20.72 25.41
CA SER A 6 16.42 -19.98 24.65
C SER A 6 17.30 -20.81 23.68
N SER A 7 17.04 -22.10 23.41
CA SER A 7 17.83 -22.79 22.36
C SER A 7 17.14 -24.02 21.76
N HIS A 8 15.96 -23.85 21.16
CA HIS A 8 15.46 -24.85 20.20
C HIS A 8 15.54 -24.30 18.77
N ASN A 9 16.41 -24.99 18.00
CA ASN A 9 16.70 -24.87 16.57
C ASN A 9 17.76 -23.85 16.18
N GLY A 10 18.84 -24.37 15.59
CA GLY A 10 20.01 -23.66 15.07
C GLY A 10 19.75 -22.72 13.90
N ARG A 11 18.78 -21.81 14.05
CA ARG A 11 18.83 -20.51 13.37
C ARG A 11 19.80 -19.65 14.16
N SER A 12 20.75 -19.03 13.47
CA SER A 12 21.62 -18.01 14.04
C SER A 12 20.74 -17.01 14.80
N ASP A 13 20.93 -16.95 16.11
CA ASP A 13 20.32 -15.96 16.99
C ASP A 13 20.55 -14.59 16.34
N GLN A 14 19.48 -13.95 15.84
CA GLN A 14 19.56 -12.55 15.44
C GLN A 14 20.04 -11.84 16.69
N GLY A 15 21.21 -11.17 16.65
CA GLY A 15 21.93 -10.65 17.81
C GLY A 15 21.16 -9.63 18.67
N CYS A 16 20.10 -10.08 19.30
CA CYS A 16 19.09 -9.32 20.02
C CYS A 16 19.22 -9.56 21.53
N GLU A 17 18.66 -8.63 22.31
CA GLU A 17 18.64 -8.74 23.76
C GLU A 17 17.67 -9.84 24.22
N ASN A 18 18.18 -10.78 25.00
CA ASN A 18 17.34 -11.81 25.63
C ASN A 18 16.65 -11.24 26.87
N VAL A 19 15.32 -11.38 26.92
CA VAL A 19 14.49 -10.79 27.98
C VAL A 19 13.49 -11.80 28.53
N ILE A 20 13.30 -11.78 29.85
CA ILE A 20 12.20 -12.45 30.54
C ILE A 20 11.37 -11.39 31.26
N MET A 21 10.06 -11.41 31.03
CA MET A 21 9.09 -10.56 31.71
C MET A 21 8.20 -11.44 32.59
N LEU A 22 8.23 -11.20 33.91
CA LEU A 22 7.37 -11.90 34.87
C LEU A 22 6.21 -10.99 35.28
N ILE A 23 4.99 -11.48 35.12
CA ILE A 23 3.78 -10.83 35.62
C ILE A 23 3.29 -11.64 36.82
N THR A 24 3.16 -11.01 38.00
CA THR A 24 2.87 -11.70 39.25
C THR A 24 2.19 -10.77 40.26
N ASP A 25 1.47 -11.33 41.22
CA ASP A 25 0.86 -10.64 42.37
C ASP A 25 1.78 -10.61 43.61
N GLY A 26 2.84 -11.43 43.63
CA GLY A 26 3.84 -11.48 44.69
C GLY A 26 4.84 -12.60 44.46
N ALA A 27 5.98 -12.57 45.16
CA ALA A 27 6.97 -13.63 45.10
C ALA A 27 7.55 -13.91 46.48
N PRO A 28 7.36 -15.11 47.04
CA PRO A 28 7.74 -15.39 48.43
C PRO A 28 9.26 -15.30 48.65
N ASN A 29 10.07 -15.51 47.60
CA ASN A 29 11.53 -15.47 47.65
C ASN A 29 12.13 -14.76 46.43
N ASN A 30 13.43 -14.43 46.51
CA ASN A 30 14.18 -13.77 45.42
C ASN A 30 14.81 -14.75 44.40
N TYR A 31 14.68 -16.06 44.62
CA TYR A 31 15.15 -17.14 43.74
C TYR A 31 16.57 -16.97 43.16
N LYS A 32 17.51 -16.43 43.96
CA LYS A 32 18.90 -16.16 43.54
C LYS A 32 19.59 -17.36 42.90
N GLU A 33 19.41 -18.55 43.48
CA GLU A 33 20.02 -19.80 43.02
C GLU A 33 19.68 -20.11 41.55
N ILE A 34 18.45 -19.80 41.11
CA ILE A 34 18.02 -20.01 39.71
C ILE A 34 18.74 -19.02 38.79
N PHE A 35 18.82 -17.74 39.18
CA PHE A 35 19.51 -16.73 38.39
C PHE A 35 21.02 -16.96 38.34
N ASP A 36 21.61 -17.53 39.39
CA ASP A 36 23.04 -17.85 39.42
C ASP A 36 23.36 -19.10 38.60
N LEU A 37 22.42 -20.06 38.51
CA LEU A 37 22.56 -21.25 37.67
C LEU A 37 22.41 -20.92 36.17
N TYR A 38 21.38 -20.14 35.80
CA TYR A 38 21.02 -19.93 34.39
C TYR A 38 21.42 -18.56 33.80
N ASN A 39 21.62 -17.54 34.63
CA ASN A 39 21.92 -16.17 34.18
C ASN A 39 23.04 -15.53 35.01
N LYS A 40 24.14 -16.27 35.23
CA LYS A 40 25.30 -15.79 36.00
C LYS A 40 25.91 -14.53 35.38
N ASP A 41 26.08 -14.54 34.06
CA ASP A 41 26.68 -13.45 33.28
C ASP A 41 25.73 -12.26 33.06
N LYS A 42 24.48 -12.36 33.52
CA LYS A 42 23.44 -11.32 33.32
C LYS A 42 23.24 -10.96 31.84
N LYS A 43 23.31 -11.97 30.96
CA LYS A 43 23.02 -11.86 29.52
C LYS A 43 21.53 -11.68 29.26
N VAL A 44 20.69 -12.31 30.09
CA VAL A 44 19.23 -12.17 30.03
C VAL A 44 18.79 -11.05 30.97
N ARG A 45 17.99 -10.09 30.46
CA ARG A 45 17.38 -9.04 31.28
C ARG A 45 16.07 -9.56 31.89
N PHE A 46 15.83 -9.22 33.16
CA PHE A 46 14.63 -9.68 33.87
C PHE A 46 13.76 -8.50 34.29
N PHE A 47 12.54 -8.43 33.78
CA PHE A 47 11.55 -7.43 34.15
C PHE A 47 10.46 -8.07 35.00
N SER A 48 9.97 -7.35 35.99
CA SER A 48 8.87 -7.81 36.84
C SER A 48 7.74 -6.78 36.91
N PHE A 49 6.53 -7.25 36.66
CA PHE A 49 5.29 -6.49 36.75
C PHE A 49 4.49 -7.04 37.92
N LEU A 50 4.48 -6.31 39.02
CA LEU A 50 3.69 -6.65 40.20
C LEU A 50 2.27 -6.12 39.99
N ILE A 51 1.25 -6.98 40.02
CA ILE A 51 -0.16 -6.60 39.79
C ILE A 51 -0.95 -6.76 41.08
N GLY A 52 -1.71 -5.73 41.45
CA GLY A 52 -2.63 -5.77 42.58
C GLY A 52 -2.73 -4.43 43.29
N GLU A 53 -3.81 -4.21 44.03
CA GLU A 53 -3.98 -2.99 44.84
C GLU A 53 -2.84 -2.86 45.86
N GLU A 54 -2.44 -3.97 46.47
CA GLU A 54 -1.32 -4.05 47.41
C GLU A 54 -0.06 -4.62 46.74
N ALA A 55 1.10 -4.11 47.14
CA ALA A 55 2.40 -4.56 46.66
C ALA A 55 2.98 -5.63 47.59
N ILE A 56 2.50 -6.86 47.47
CA ILE A 56 3.01 -8.00 48.26
C ILE A 56 4.42 -8.38 47.75
N ASP A 57 5.35 -8.62 48.67
CA ASP A 57 6.73 -9.03 48.38
C ASP A 57 7.49 -8.11 47.41
N PHE A 58 7.21 -6.80 47.50
CA PHE A 58 7.78 -5.79 46.62
C PHE A 58 9.31 -5.83 46.57
N GLU A 59 9.96 -6.03 47.72
CA GLU A 59 11.42 -6.02 47.82
C GLU A 59 12.06 -7.22 47.13
N GLN A 60 11.46 -8.40 47.25
CA GLN A 60 11.89 -9.63 46.61
C GLN A 60 11.80 -9.47 45.09
N VAL A 61 10.65 -9.01 44.60
CA VAL A 61 10.38 -8.80 43.17
C VAL A 61 11.25 -7.69 42.58
N LYS A 62 11.50 -6.62 43.34
CA LYS A 62 12.46 -5.57 42.99
C LYS A 62 13.88 -6.11 42.85
N ASN A 63 14.33 -6.88 43.83
CA ASN A 63 15.68 -7.43 43.85
C ASN A 63 15.92 -8.39 42.69
N MET A 64 14.90 -9.17 42.29
CA MET A 64 15.00 -10.02 41.10
C MET A 64 15.27 -9.22 39.82
N ALA A 65 14.57 -8.10 39.61
CA ALA A 65 14.78 -7.26 38.43
C ALA A 65 16.10 -6.46 38.48
N CYS A 66 16.39 -5.82 39.63
CA CYS A 66 17.60 -5.00 39.79
C CYS A 66 18.89 -5.80 39.61
N ASN A 67 18.95 -7.03 40.14
CA ASN A 67 20.13 -7.89 40.01
C ASN A 67 20.36 -8.42 38.59
N ASN A 68 19.34 -8.38 37.74
CA ASN A 68 19.36 -8.91 36.37
C ASN A 68 19.12 -7.81 35.31
N ARG A 69 19.61 -6.59 35.58
CA ARG A 69 19.66 -5.46 34.62
C ARG A 69 18.31 -5.09 34.00
N GLY A 70 17.20 -5.40 34.67
CA GLY A 70 15.87 -5.04 34.20
C GLY A 70 15.23 -3.93 35.02
N TYR A 71 13.91 -3.92 35.03
CA TYR A 71 13.09 -2.92 35.70
C TYR A 71 11.89 -3.60 36.35
N MET A 72 11.48 -3.08 37.51
CA MET A 72 10.29 -3.54 38.23
C MET A 72 9.28 -2.41 38.30
N VAL A 73 8.02 -2.76 38.08
CA VAL A 73 6.91 -1.82 38.20
C VAL A 73 5.70 -2.44 38.90
N HIS A 74 5.05 -1.65 39.73
CA HIS A 74 3.80 -2.02 40.40
C HIS A 74 2.62 -1.40 39.67
N VAL A 75 1.72 -2.24 39.17
CA VAL A 75 0.50 -1.91 38.44
C VAL A 75 -0.68 -2.13 39.39
N GLN A 76 -1.26 -1.03 39.86
CA GLN A 76 -2.39 -1.07 40.80
C GLN A 76 -3.71 -1.17 40.04
N ASN A 77 -3.85 -0.32 39.01
CA ASN A 77 -5.08 -0.14 38.27
C ASN A 77 -4.89 -0.37 36.77
N MET A 78 -5.96 -0.67 36.05
CA MET A 78 -5.92 -0.82 34.58
C MET A 78 -5.46 0.46 33.86
N ALA A 79 -5.74 1.63 34.43
CA ALA A 79 -5.27 2.91 33.90
C ALA A 79 -3.74 3.05 33.93
N ASP A 80 -3.06 2.39 34.87
CA ASP A 80 -1.61 2.43 34.98
C ASP A 80 -0.92 1.57 33.92
N VAL A 81 -1.63 0.59 33.34
CA VAL A 81 -1.04 -0.44 32.48
C VAL A 81 -0.35 0.20 31.28
N GLU A 82 -0.99 1.14 30.60
CA GLU A 82 -0.46 1.76 29.38
C GLU A 82 0.87 2.49 29.65
N ASP A 83 0.92 3.33 30.68
CA ASP A 83 2.10 4.13 31.01
C ASP A 83 3.21 3.30 31.67
N LYS A 84 2.86 2.44 32.64
CA LYS A 84 3.82 1.70 33.45
C LYS A 84 4.43 0.52 32.71
N VAL A 85 3.65 -0.17 31.86
CA VAL A 85 4.19 -1.30 31.09
C VAL A 85 5.14 -0.80 30.02
N GLN A 86 4.79 0.24 29.25
CA GLN A 86 5.66 0.75 28.18
C GLN A 86 7.04 1.24 28.66
N TYR A 87 7.21 1.51 29.96
CA TYR A 87 8.47 1.98 30.53
C TYR A 87 9.65 1.00 30.34
N TYR A 88 9.40 -0.32 30.14
CA TYR A 88 10.48 -1.28 29.87
C TYR A 88 11.30 -0.86 28.63
N ILE A 89 10.67 -0.23 27.63
CA ILE A 89 11.30 0.25 26.39
C ILE A 89 12.43 1.24 26.71
N ARG A 90 12.29 2.06 27.75
CA ARG A 90 13.33 2.99 28.19
C ARG A 90 14.58 2.27 28.69
N THR A 91 14.43 1.11 29.31
CA THR A 91 15.57 0.30 29.77
C THR A 91 16.21 -0.44 28.59
N MET A 92 15.39 -0.97 27.68
CA MET A 92 15.82 -1.64 26.45
C MET A 92 16.56 -0.71 25.49
N SER A 93 16.21 0.57 25.42
CA SER A 93 16.84 1.55 24.53
C SER A 93 18.18 2.12 25.02
N ARG A 94 18.62 1.81 26.25
CA ARG A 94 19.90 2.33 26.79
C ARG A 94 21.13 1.97 25.95
N PRO A 95 21.31 0.73 25.45
CA PRO A 95 22.46 0.37 24.62
C PRO A 95 22.47 1.09 23.27
N ILE A 96 21.29 1.40 22.71
CA ILE A 96 21.16 2.17 21.46
C ILE A 96 21.81 3.55 21.64
N GLY A 97 21.59 4.20 22.79
CA GLY A 97 22.24 5.47 23.12
C GLY A 97 23.78 5.39 23.20
N GLN A 98 24.32 4.26 23.66
CA GLN A 98 25.77 4.06 23.77
C GLN A 98 26.45 3.83 22.42
N HIS A 99 25.78 3.13 21.50
CA HIS A 99 26.26 2.81 20.15
C HIS A 99 25.78 3.83 19.11
N ALA A 100 25.42 5.04 19.54
CA ALA A 100 24.90 6.08 18.65
C ALA A 100 25.86 6.47 17.52
N GLY A 101 27.17 6.30 17.73
CA GLY A 101 28.19 6.56 16.71
C GLY A 101 28.24 5.51 15.60
N ASP A 102 27.66 4.33 15.83
CA ASP A 102 27.67 3.20 14.89
C ASP A 102 26.41 3.19 14.01
N ILE A 103 25.37 3.94 14.37
CA ILE A 103 24.09 4.02 13.63
C ILE A 103 24.27 4.93 12.42
N GLN A 104 24.19 4.36 11.24
CA GLN A 104 24.25 5.05 9.96
C GLN A 104 22.86 5.30 9.38
N LEU A 105 22.78 6.12 8.33
CA LEU A 105 21.51 6.41 7.65
C LEU A 105 20.86 5.14 7.05
N GLU A 106 21.68 4.17 6.65
CA GLU A 106 21.26 2.88 6.12
C GLU A 106 20.65 1.94 7.18
N ASP A 107 20.82 2.24 8.47
CA ASP A 107 20.21 1.50 9.58
C ASP A 107 18.80 2.01 9.93
N ALA A 108 18.20 2.85 9.07
CA ALA A 108 16.85 3.33 9.26
C ALA A 108 15.86 2.15 9.31
N MET A 109 15.01 2.14 10.34
CA MET A 109 14.07 1.04 10.55
C MET A 109 12.75 1.33 9.86
N TRP A 110 12.29 0.35 9.08
CA TRP A 110 11.02 0.41 8.38
C TRP A 110 9.95 -0.38 9.11
N SER A 111 8.75 0.20 9.22
CA SER A 111 7.59 -0.50 9.75
C SER A 111 6.90 -1.33 8.66
N GLY A 112 6.22 -2.41 9.06
CA GLY A 112 5.18 -3.03 8.25
C GLY A 112 4.04 -2.06 7.93
N VAL A 113 3.08 -2.53 7.15
CA VAL A 113 1.95 -1.71 6.70
C VAL A 113 0.91 -1.55 7.80
N TYR A 114 0.47 -0.32 8.01
CA TYR A 114 -0.64 -0.03 8.90
C TYR A 114 -1.48 1.15 8.40
N ARG A 115 -2.71 1.28 8.90
CA ARG A 115 -3.60 2.38 8.52
C ARG A 115 -3.42 3.58 9.44
N GLU A 116 -3.05 4.71 8.86
CA GLU A 116 -2.81 5.97 9.55
C GLU A 116 -3.85 7.03 9.17
N ARG A 117 -4.15 7.95 10.10
CA ARG A 117 -4.93 9.16 9.81
C ARG A 117 -3.96 10.25 9.36
N LEU A 118 -3.94 10.53 8.05
CA LEU A 118 -3.07 11.57 7.53
C LEU A 118 -3.75 12.94 7.60
N TYR A 119 -3.06 13.86 8.27
CA TYR A 119 -3.47 15.25 8.43
C TYR A 119 -2.82 16.08 7.34
N LEU A 120 -3.53 16.27 6.23
CA LEU A 120 -3.05 17.12 5.13
C LEU A 120 -3.46 18.58 5.37
N PRO A 121 -2.60 19.57 5.07
CA PRO A 121 -2.95 20.98 5.17
C PRO A 121 -4.12 21.32 4.22
N ARG A 122 -5.07 22.13 4.69
CA ARG A 122 -6.13 22.70 3.83
C ARG A 122 -5.46 23.65 2.82
N PRO A 123 -5.79 23.59 1.52
CA PRO A 123 -5.59 24.73 0.64
C PRO A 123 -6.49 25.85 1.18
N GLU A 124 -5.92 27.04 1.36
CA GLU A 124 -6.65 28.24 1.73
C GLU A 124 -7.79 28.44 0.70
N THR A 125 -9.04 28.27 1.10
CA THR A 125 -10.17 28.90 0.41
C THR A 125 -9.95 30.39 0.59
N PHE A 126 -9.27 31.04 -0.35
CA PHE A 126 -9.18 32.49 -0.38
C PHE A 126 -10.58 33.06 -0.63
N ALA A 127 -10.84 34.12 0.12
CA ALA A 127 -12.05 34.92 0.14
C ALA A 127 -12.60 35.21 -1.26
N GLU A 128 -13.92 35.45 -1.30
CA GLU A 128 -14.64 36.05 -2.42
C GLU A 128 -13.80 37.13 -3.14
N PRO A 129 -13.88 37.21 -4.48
CA PRO A 129 -13.06 38.14 -5.24
C PRO A 129 -13.38 39.58 -4.81
N VAL A 130 -12.46 40.20 -4.07
CA VAL A 130 -12.50 41.64 -3.83
C VAL A 130 -12.21 42.32 -5.17
N PRO A 131 -13.09 43.23 -5.65
CA PRO A 131 -12.90 43.88 -6.93
C PRO A 131 -11.59 44.66 -6.95
N ILE A 132 -10.75 44.34 -7.93
CA ILE A 132 -9.44 44.97 -8.14
C ILE A 132 -9.69 46.42 -8.58
N THR A 133 -9.37 47.38 -7.72
CA THR A 133 -9.11 48.77 -8.15
C THR A 133 -7.60 48.96 -8.32
N ASN A 134 -7.23 49.80 -9.29
CA ASN A 134 -5.88 49.90 -9.88
C ASN A 134 -4.75 50.46 -8.98
N GLN A 135 -4.78 50.24 -7.66
CA GLN A 135 -3.75 50.72 -6.74
C GLN A 135 -3.27 49.65 -5.76
N SER A 136 -2.56 48.62 -6.21
CA SER A 136 -1.90 47.71 -5.25
C SER A 136 -0.80 46.79 -5.81
N TYR A 137 0.01 47.21 -6.78
CA TYR A 137 1.23 46.44 -7.12
C TYR A 137 2.36 46.63 -6.08
N ALA A 138 2.35 47.72 -5.31
CA ALA A 138 3.39 48.01 -4.31
C ALA A 138 3.11 47.42 -2.91
N VAL A 139 1.87 47.03 -2.61
CA VAL A 139 1.48 46.51 -1.27
C VAL A 139 1.68 44.99 -1.17
N MET A 140 1.62 44.25 -2.28
CA MET A 140 1.78 42.78 -2.27
C MET A 140 3.21 42.33 -1.91
N ASN A 141 4.25 43.05 -2.33
CA ASN A 141 5.64 42.65 -2.06
C ASN A 141 6.08 42.81 -0.60
N LYS A 142 5.35 43.57 0.23
CA LYS A 142 5.66 43.71 1.67
C LYS A 142 4.96 42.68 2.56
N MET A 143 3.90 42.01 2.08
CA MET A 143 3.18 40.99 2.88
C MET A 143 3.73 39.57 2.72
N ALA A 144 4.52 39.30 1.67
CA ALA A 144 5.10 37.97 1.43
C ALA A 144 6.17 37.57 2.46
N ALA A 145 6.79 38.52 3.17
CA ALA A 145 7.99 38.25 3.96
C ALA A 145 7.75 37.76 5.41
N ARG A 146 6.53 37.78 5.96
CA ARG A 146 6.32 37.43 7.39
C ARG A 146 4.93 36.84 7.73
N ARG A 147 4.43 35.86 6.97
CA ARG A 147 3.38 34.98 7.52
C ARG A 147 4.04 33.82 8.27
N LYS A 148 4.14 33.96 9.59
CA LYS A 148 4.30 32.80 10.48
C LYS A 148 3.11 31.88 10.18
N ILE A 149 3.39 30.73 9.58
CA ILE A 149 2.39 29.68 9.33
C ILE A 149 1.93 29.18 10.69
N ARG A 150 0.83 29.75 11.20
CA ARG A 150 0.13 29.21 12.35
C ARG A 150 -0.61 27.98 11.83
N LEU A 151 -0.01 26.80 11.99
CA LEU A 151 -0.64 25.50 11.74
C LEU A 151 -1.93 25.42 12.56
N GLN A 152 -3.06 25.79 11.95
CA GLN A 152 -4.38 25.53 12.52
C GLN A 152 -4.70 24.05 12.37
N LYS A 153 -5.48 23.53 13.33
CA LYS A 153 -5.95 22.14 13.44
C LYS A 153 -6.26 21.57 12.04
N THR A 154 -5.32 20.80 11.51
CA THR A 154 -5.47 20.05 10.27
C THR A 154 -6.51 18.97 10.51
N GLU A 155 -7.58 18.98 9.73
CA GLU A 155 -8.62 17.96 9.77
C GLU A 155 -8.15 16.76 8.92
N ALA A 156 -8.32 15.53 9.42
CA ALA A 156 -7.84 14.35 8.71
C ALA A 156 -8.62 14.19 7.39
N ARG A 157 -7.96 14.39 6.24
CA ARG A 157 -8.57 14.25 4.90
C ARG A 157 -9.00 12.80 4.58
N GLY A 158 -8.41 11.82 5.28
CA GLY A 158 -8.76 10.40 5.10
C GLY A 158 -7.81 9.47 5.84
N ARG A 159 -8.20 8.19 5.97
CA ARG A 159 -7.33 7.12 6.47
C ARG A 159 -6.65 6.46 5.29
N MET A 160 -5.32 6.35 5.30
CA MET A 160 -4.55 5.71 4.23
C MET A 160 -3.61 4.67 4.81
N PHE A 161 -3.25 3.67 4.01
CA PHE A 161 -2.21 2.71 4.38
C PHE A 161 -0.84 3.33 4.13
N VAL A 162 0.01 3.24 5.14
CA VAL A 162 1.35 3.82 5.13
C VAL A 162 2.37 2.78 5.61
N THR A 163 3.61 2.97 5.20
CA THR A 163 4.79 2.43 5.87
C THR A 163 5.59 3.60 6.43
N THR A 164 6.31 3.36 7.52
CA THR A 164 6.98 4.42 8.25
C THR A 164 8.46 4.11 8.35
N VAL A 165 9.28 5.05 7.89
CA VAL A 165 10.72 5.02 8.13
C VAL A 165 11.00 5.76 9.43
N SER A 166 11.79 5.15 10.30
CA SER A 166 12.02 5.63 11.65
C SER A 166 13.51 5.65 11.99
N PHE A 167 13.92 6.68 12.72
CA PHE A 167 15.29 6.91 13.12
C PHE A 167 15.37 7.31 14.60
N PRO A 168 16.28 6.72 15.39
CA PRO A 168 16.41 7.05 16.81
C PRO A 168 17.00 8.46 16.99
N VAL A 169 16.41 9.25 17.88
CA VAL A 169 16.92 10.57 18.28
C VAL A 169 17.73 10.40 19.55
N ILE A 170 19.03 10.65 19.45
CA ILE A 170 19.98 10.45 20.56
C ILE A 170 20.65 11.78 20.89
N VAL A 171 20.65 12.15 22.17
CA VAL A 171 21.32 13.34 22.69
C VAL A 171 22.22 12.93 23.83
N ASN A 172 23.51 13.30 23.79
CA ASN A 172 24.49 12.97 24.83
C ASN A 172 24.49 11.46 25.21
N LYS A 173 24.54 10.57 24.21
CA LYS A 173 24.49 9.11 24.38
C LYS A 173 23.23 8.57 25.08
N THR A 174 22.17 9.37 25.13
CA THR A 174 20.88 9.01 25.72
C THR A 174 19.81 9.00 24.64
N PHE A 175 19.08 7.89 24.54
CA PHE A 175 17.92 7.79 23.65
C PHE A 175 16.80 8.72 24.14
N MET A 176 16.39 9.66 23.30
CA MET A 176 15.36 10.66 23.61
C MET A 176 14.01 10.31 22.99
N GLY A 177 14.01 9.61 21.85
CA GLY A 177 12.79 9.25 21.14
C GLY A 177 13.08 8.78 19.73
N VAL A 178 12.05 8.79 18.89
CA VAL A 178 12.12 8.36 17.50
C VAL A 178 11.56 9.46 16.61
N ALA A 179 12.31 9.83 15.57
CA ALA A 179 11.81 10.64 14.48
C ALA A 179 11.33 9.71 13.38
N ALA A 180 10.14 9.96 12.83
CA ALA A 180 9.54 9.07 11.85
C ALA A 180 8.83 9.84 10.75
N VAL A 181 8.83 9.28 9.54
CA VAL A 181 8.15 9.85 8.37
C VAL A 181 7.28 8.76 7.74
N ASN A 182 6.00 9.08 7.56
CA ASN A 182 5.02 8.16 6.98
C ASN A 182 4.99 8.32 5.46
N ILE A 183 5.07 7.20 4.75
CA ILE A 183 5.04 7.13 3.29
C ILE A 183 3.76 6.40 2.86
N PRO A 184 2.85 7.05 2.11
CA PRO A 184 1.66 6.39 1.57
C PRO A 184 2.01 5.28 0.59
N LEU A 185 1.37 4.13 0.72
CA LEU A 185 1.58 3.00 -0.19
C LEU A 185 1.18 3.32 -1.64
N THR A 186 0.24 4.24 -1.83
CA THR A 186 -0.16 4.70 -3.16
C THR A 186 0.99 5.39 -3.90
N GLU A 187 1.86 6.11 -3.18
CA GLU A 187 3.03 6.73 -3.79
C GLU A 187 4.10 5.67 -4.11
N LEU A 188 4.34 4.70 -3.21
CA LEU A 188 5.27 3.60 -3.47
C LEU A 188 4.87 2.77 -4.69
N ASN A 189 3.60 2.37 -4.79
CA ASN A 189 3.09 1.64 -5.94
C ASN A 189 3.22 2.47 -7.24
N GLN A 190 3.04 3.78 -7.17
CA GLN A 190 3.23 4.64 -8.35
C GLN A 190 4.71 4.75 -8.79
N GLN A 191 5.67 4.67 -7.86
CA GLN A 191 7.10 4.62 -8.19
C GLN A 191 7.50 3.32 -8.91
N ALA A 192 6.79 2.22 -8.69
CA ALA A 192 7.00 0.97 -9.43
C ALA A 192 6.60 1.08 -10.91
N HIS A 193 5.97 2.19 -11.34
CA HIS A 193 5.51 2.42 -12.71
C HIS A 193 4.64 1.28 -13.29
N PRO A 194 3.49 0.94 -12.67
CA PRO A 194 2.60 -0.12 -13.16
C PRO A 194 2.09 0.13 -14.59
N SER A 195 2.07 1.37 -15.06
CA SER A 195 1.74 1.71 -16.45
C SER A 195 2.75 1.18 -17.50
N ASN A 196 3.90 0.67 -17.08
CA ASN A 196 4.92 0.10 -17.96
C ASN A 196 4.74 -1.39 -18.25
N ILE A 197 3.92 -2.06 -17.46
CA ILE A 197 3.61 -3.48 -17.60
C ILE A 197 2.19 -3.66 -18.15
N GLY A 198 1.81 -4.90 -18.44
CA GLY A 198 0.50 -5.19 -19.03
C GLY A 198 -0.62 -5.24 -18.02
N GLY A 199 -1.85 -5.27 -18.52
CA GLY A 199 -3.03 -5.31 -17.66
C GLY A 199 -3.14 -6.55 -16.79
N ARG A 200 -2.45 -7.64 -17.14
CA ARG A 200 -2.44 -8.90 -16.35
C ARG A 200 -1.23 -9.01 -15.43
N SER A 201 -0.15 -8.33 -15.79
CA SER A 201 1.09 -8.29 -14.99
C SER A 201 0.98 -7.26 -13.89
N TYR A 202 1.70 -7.45 -12.79
CA TYR A 202 1.66 -6.49 -11.69
C TYR A 202 2.97 -6.48 -10.88
N PHE A 203 3.21 -5.34 -10.25
CA PHE A 203 4.21 -5.23 -9.19
C PHE A 203 3.57 -5.55 -7.84
N PHE A 204 4.38 -6.10 -6.97
CA PHE A 204 4.07 -6.29 -5.57
C PHE A 204 5.32 -6.05 -4.74
N MET A 205 5.15 -5.78 -3.46
CA MET A 205 6.30 -5.52 -2.58
C MET A 205 6.12 -6.28 -1.27
N LEU A 206 7.21 -6.86 -0.80
CA LEU A 206 7.29 -7.60 0.46
C LEU A 206 8.18 -6.86 1.45
N ASP A 207 7.83 -6.98 2.72
CA ASP A 207 8.69 -6.56 3.83
C ASP A 207 9.81 -7.60 4.09
N GLN A 208 10.71 -7.26 5.01
CA GLN A 208 11.82 -8.14 5.42
C GLN A 208 11.39 -9.49 6.02
N ASN A 209 10.12 -9.64 6.40
CA ASN A 209 9.55 -10.87 6.95
C ASN A 209 8.79 -11.69 5.89
N GLY A 210 8.69 -11.20 4.65
CA GLY A 210 7.92 -11.81 3.58
C GLY A 210 6.42 -11.48 3.61
N PHE A 211 6.00 -10.48 4.39
CA PHE A 211 4.62 -10.00 4.36
C PHE A 211 4.39 -8.97 3.27
N ILE A 212 3.21 -9.01 2.66
CA ILE A 212 2.86 -8.14 1.55
C ILE A 212 2.62 -6.71 2.04
N MET A 213 3.36 -5.78 1.43
CA MET A 213 3.14 -4.35 1.61
C MET A 213 2.07 -3.83 0.65
N PHE A 214 2.21 -4.13 -0.65
CA PHE A 214 1.16 -3.86 -1.63
C PHE A 214 1.09 -4.98 -2.67
N HIS A 215 -0.12 -5.29 -3.09
CA HIS A 215 -0.43 -6.26 -4.14
C HIS A 215 -1.83 -5.95 -4.68
N PRO A 216 -2.13 -6.14 -5.98
CA PRO A 216 -3.45 -5.83 -6.54
C PRO A 216 -4.62 -6.55 -5.87
N GLN A 217 -4.41 -7.79 -5.41
CA GLN A 217 -5.41 -8.59 -4.69
C GLN A 217 -5.46 -8.30 -3.19
N LEU A 218 -4.57 -7.45 -2.65
CA LEU A 218 -4.57 -7.13 -1.23
C LEU A 218 -5.78 -6.24 -0.90
N ARG A 219 -6.69 -6.78 -0.09
CA ARG A 219 -7.94 -6.10 0.31
C ARG A 219 -8.00 -5.97 1.82
N PRO A 220 -7.37 -4.93 2.39
CA PRO A 220 -7.26 -4.77 3.84
C PRO A 220 -8.54 -4.29 4.51
N ILE A 221 -9.51 -3.80 3.72
CA ILE A 221 -10.81 -3.32 4.19
C ILE A 221 -11.89 -4.27 3.67
N ASP A 222 -12.80 -4.66 4.55
CA ASP A 222 -13.99 -5.42 4.18
C ASP A 222 -14.99 -4.51 3.43
N PRO A 223 -15.43 -4.88 2.22
CA PRO A 223 -16.36 -4.08 1.43
C PRO A 223 -17.71 -3.84 2.11
N PHE A 224 -18.21 -4.77 2.93
CA PHE A 224 -19.52 -4.67 3.59
C PHE A 224 -19.45 -3.89 4.89
N THR A 225 -18.57 -4.30 5.80
CA THR A 225 -18.47 -3.68 7.13
C THR A 225 -17.64 -2.40 7.14
N LYS A 226 -16.89 -2.11 6.06
CA LYS A 226 -15.89 -1.01 5.97
C LYS A 226 -14.83 -1.06 7.08
N SER A 227 -14.74 -2.18 7.78
CA SER A 227 -13.81 -2.42 8.87
C SER A 227 -12.52 -3.05 8.33
N HIS A 228 -11.50 -3.10 9.17
CA HIS A 228 -10.27 -3.79 8.83
C HIS A 228 -10.47 -5.30 8.88
N LYS A 229 -9.94 -6.01 7.88
CA LYS A 229 -9.80 -7.46 7.99
C LYS A 229 -8.80 -7.78 9.09
N GLN A 230 -9.03 -8.87 9.82
CA GLN A 230 -8.04 -9.39 10.76
C GLN A 230 -6.75 -9.74 10.01
N ASN A 231 -5.60 -9.48 10.63
CA ASN A 231 -4.26 -9.78 10.08
C ASN A 231 -3.97 -9.20 8.69
N TYR A 232 -4.64 -8.10 8.30
CA TYR A 232 -4.42 -7.47 6.99
C TYR A 232 -2.96 -7.04 6.74
N ASN A 233 -2.18 -6.88 7.81
CA ASN A 233 -0.78 -6.46 7.81
C ASN A 233 0.22 -7.62 7.78
N ASN A 234 -0.24 -8.87 7.97
CA ASN A 234 0.59 -10.06 8.04
C ASN A 234 0.15 -11.08 6.97
N MET A 235 -0.13 -10.60 5.77
CA MET A 235 -0.60 -11.43 4.64
C MET A 235 0.60 -11.93 3.83
N ASP A 236 0.57 -13.21 3.45
CA ASP A 236 1.58 -13.84 2.60
C ASP A 236 1.15 -13.90 1.12
N LEU A 237 2.10 -14.08 0.20
CA LEU A 237 1.83 -14.15 -1.24
C LEU A 237 0.81 -15.21 -1.60
N LEU A 238 0.95 -16.42 -1.05
CA LEU A 238 0.03 -17.54 -1.30
C LEU A 238 -1.37 -17.36 -0.70
N GLU A 239 -1.54 -16.43 0.24
CA GLU A 239 -2.88 -16.10 0.76
C GLU A 239 -3.65 -15.19 -0.22
N LEU A 240 -2.94 -14.49 -1.10
CA LEU A 240 -3.53 -13.65 -2.14
C LEU A 240 -3.57 -14.34 -3.51
N GLU A 241 -2.53 -15.11 -3.82
CA GLU A 241 -2.36 -15.81 -5.09
C GLU A 241 -2.57 -17.30 -4.87
N VAL A 242 -3.79 -17.77 -5.16
CA VAL A 242 -4.14 -19.17 -4.98
C VAL A 242 -3.57 -19.97 -6.16
N PRO A 243 -2.69 -20.95 -5.93
CA PRO A 243 -2.17 -21.79 -7.00
C PRO A 243 -3.26 -22.70 -7.56
N GLN A 244 -3.28 -22.91 -8.88
CA GLN A 244 -4.28 -23.75 -9.55
C GLN A 244 -4.08 -25.24 -9.23
N THR A 245 -2.82 -25.66 -9.10
CA THR A 245 -2.41 -27.02 -8.75
C THR A 245 -1.33 -26.96 -7.67
N GLN A 246 -1.02 -28.09 -7.03
CA GLN A 246 0.11 -28.19 -6.10
C GLN A 246 1.46 -28.32 -6.84
N GLN A 247 1.49 -28.08 -8.16
CA GLN A 247 2.69 -28.21 -8.99
C GLN A 247 3.27 -26.82 -9.23
N ILE A 248 4.58 -26.68 -9.06
CA ILE A 248 5.32 -25.44 -9.30
C ILE A 248 6.27 -25.68 -10.46
N ARG A 249 6.24 -24.83 -11.50
CA ARG A 249 7.18 -24.96 -12.62
C ARG A 249 8.44 -24.19 -12.28
N LEU A 250 9.54 -24.91 -12.07
CA LEU A 250 10.77 -24.25 -11.62
C LEU A 250 11.42 -23.41 -12.70
N SER A 251 11.31 -23.80 -13.97
CA SER A 251 11.95 -23.07 -15.05
C SER A 251 10.99 -22.72 -16.18
N GLN A 252 11.42 -21.77 -17.02
CA GLN A 252 10.76 -21.48 -18.30
C GLN A 252 10.96 -22.61 -19.31
N ASP A 253 11.97 -23.45 -19.09
CA ASP A 253 12.23 -24.63 -19.90
C ASP A 253 11.18 -25.72 -19.63
N LYS A 254 10.52 -26.15 -20.71
CA LYS A 254 9.35 -27.03 -20.68
C LYS A 254 9.62 -28.45 -20.12
N GLU A 255 10.88 -28.82 -19.93
CA GLU A 255 11.29 -30.18 -19.57
C GLU A 255 11.49 -30.38 -18.05
N ASP A 256 11.83 -29.33 -17.29
CA ASP A 256 12.04 -29.41 -15.84
C ASP A 256 10.83 -28.87 -15.07
N VAL A 257 9.74 -29.63 -15.10
CA VAL A 257 8.68 -29.50 -14.10
C VAL A 257 9.14 -30.26 -12.87
N SER A 258 9.68 -29.57 -11.85
CA SER A 258 9.71 -30.19 -10.54
C SER A 258 8.31 -30.11 -9.96
N ASP A 259 7.57 -31.19 -10.07
CA ASP A 259 6.41 -31.36 -9.24
C ASP A 259 6.91 -31.40 -7.79
N LEU A 260 6.70 -30.31 -7.03
CA LEU A 260 6.83 -30.37 -5.58
C LEU A 260 5.69 -31.27 -5.08
N TYR A 261 5.90 -32.58 -5.17
CA TYR A 261 4.99 -33.55 -4.60
C TYR A 261 5.03 -33.39 -3.09
N CYS A 262 3.87 -33.14 -2.48
CA CYS A 262 3.69 -33.46 -1.08
C CYS A 262 4.11 -34.93 -0.91
N ASP A 263 5.21 -35.19 -0.19
CA ASP A 263 5.70 -36.56 -0.01
C ASP A 263 4.56 -37.45 0.50
N SER A 264 4.43 -38.66 -0.05
CA SER A 264 3.35 -39.59 0.30
C SER A 264 3.47 -40.00 1.78
N GLY A 265 2.69 -39.34 2.64
CA GLY A 265 2.77 -39.47 4.10
C GLY A 265 2.73 -38.14 4.87
N THR A 266 2.88 -37.01 4.18
CA THR A 266 2.74 -35.67 4.78
C THR A 266 1.28 -35.27 4.94
N THR A 267 0.97 -34.57 6.03
CA THR A 267 -0.35 -33.97 6.20
C THR A 267 -0.53 -32.81 5.22
N PHE A 268 -1.77 -32.51 4.85
CA PHE A 268 -2.08 -31.36 3.98
C PHE A 268 -1.45 -30.04 4.50
N ALA A 269 -1.43 -29.85 5.82
CA ALA A 269 -0.85 -28.67 6.46
C ALA A 269 0.68 -28.57 6.28
N GLU A 270 1.39 -29.71 6.39
CA GLU A 270 2.84 -29.75 6.15
C GLU A 270 3.17 -29.45 4.70
N CYS A 271 2.38 -29.97 3.76
CA CYS A 271 2.60 -29.68 2.34
C CYS A 271 2.38 -28.20 2.00
N VAL A 272 1.30 -27.59 2.51
CA VAL A 272 1.07 -26.15 2.33
C VAL A 272 2.22 -25.33 2.94
N GLY A 273 2.78 -25.79 4.06
CA GLY A 273 3.98 -25.20 4.66
C GLY A 273 5.20 -25.25 3.74
N GLN A 274 5.46 -26.39 3.10
CA GLN A 274 6.58 -26.55 2.15
C GLN A 274 6.43 -25.67 0.92
N ILE A 275 5.22 -25.62 0.33
CA ILE A 275 4.90 -24.75 -0.80
C ILE A 275 5.13 -23.27 -0.42
N ARG A 276 4.68 -22.87 0.77
CA ARG A 276 4.88 -21.51 1.28
C ARG A 276 6.35 -21.16 1.47
N ASP A 277 7.11 -22.06 2.07
CA ASP A 277 8.54 -21.83 2.29
C ASP A 277 9.30 -21.77 0.95
N PHE A 278 8.89 -22.57 -0.04
CA PHE A 278 9.41 -22.49 -1.40
C PHE A 278 9.10 -21.14 -2.07
N VAL A 279 7.83 -20.72 -2.09
CA VAL A 279 7.42 -19.45 -2.72
C VAL A 279 8.06 -18.25 -2.02
N ARG A 280 8.20 -18.31 -0.70
CA ARG A 280 8.96 -17.28 0.03
C ARG A 280 10.41 -17.24 -0.38
N LYS A 281 11.07 -18.40 -0.49
CA LYS A 281 12.48 -18.46 -0.94
C LYS A 281 12.63 -17.90 -2.36
N MET A 282 11.73 -18.29 -3.26
CA MET A 282 11.68 -17.79 -4.64
C MET A 282 11.66 -16.26 -4.71
N VAL A 283 10.84 -15.60 -3.90
CA VAL A 283 10.73 -14.14 -3.96
C VAL A 283 11.82 -13.47 -3.11
N MET A 284 12.12 -13.98 -1.92
CA MET A 284 12.98 -13.31 -0.94
C MET A 284 14.49 -13.45 -1.22
N ASP A 285 14.92 -14.47 -1.97
CA ASP A 285 16.34 -14.66 -2.30
C ASP A 285 16.84 -13.63 -3.34
N CYS A 286 15.91 -12.96 -4.05
CA CYS A 286 16.21 -11.96 -5.08
C CYS A 286 17.15 -12.45 -6.20
N ASP A 287 17.17 -13.76 -6.45
CA ASP A 287 17.94 -14.36 -7.52
C ASP A 287 17.05 -14.54 -8.77
N ASN A 288 17.40 -13.83 -9.84
CA ASN A 288 16.67 -13.86 -11.10
C ASN A 288 17.36 -14.73 -12.16
N SER A 289 18.34 -15.58 -11.79
CA SER A 289 19.04 -16.42 -12.77
C SER A 289 18.13 -17.44 -13.46
N ASP A 290 17.16 -17.98 -12.72
CA ASP A 290 16.13 -18.91 -13.22
C ASP A 290 14.74 -18.47 -12.70
N PRO A 291 14.03 -17.59 -13.43
CA PRO A 291 12.75 -17.07 -13.00
C PRO A 291 11.67 -18.16 -13.02
N GLN A 292 11.13 -18.43 -11.85
CA GLN A 292 10.15 -19.48 -11.60
C GLN A 292 8.76 -19.09 -12.14
N GLN A 293 7.97 -20.09 -12.55
CA GLN A 293 6.61 -19.91 -13.04
C GLN A 293 5.57 -20.53 -12.11
N LEU A 294 4.51 -19.77 -11.83
CA LEU A 294 3.35 -20.25 -11.08
C LEU A 294 2.07 -20.10 -11.90
N ASP A 295 1.29 -21.17 -11.92
CA ASP A 295 -0.08 -21.18 -12.44
C ASP A 295 -1.02 -20.80 -11.30
N ILE A 296 -1.57 -19.59 -11.35
CA ILE A 296 -2.41 -19.02 -10.30
C ILE A 296 -3.86 -18.81 -10.78
N LEU A 297 -4.76 -18.76 -9.82
CA LEU A 297 -6.15 -18.35 -10.00
C LEU A 297 -6.29 -16.88 -9.62
N TYR A 298 -6.42 -16.01 -10.61
CA TYR A 298 -6.51 -14.57 -10.40
C TYR A 298 -7.98 -14.12 -10.33
N ALA A 299 -8.35 -13.45 -9.25
CA ALA A 299 -9.72 -12.99 -9.03
C ALA A 299 -9.96 -11.56 -9.54
N THR A 300 -11.19 -11.25 -9.93
CA THR A 300 -11.63 -9.87 -10.20
C THR A 300 -11.70 -9.04 -8.91
N GLU A 301 -11.72 -7.71 -9.05
CA GLU A 301 -11.80 -6.77 -7.91
C GLU A 301 -13.03 -7.01 -7.01
N MET A 302 -14.12 -7.58 -7.54
CA MET A 302 -15.33 -7.91 -6.77
C MET A 302 -15.39 -9.37 -6.28
N LEU A 303 -14.39 -10.21 -6.58
CA LEU A 303 -14.41 -11.68 -6.37
C LEU A 303 -15.59 -12.40 -7.05
N ASP A 304 -16.23 -11.79 -8.03
CA ASP A 304 -17.33 -12.41 -8.77
C ASP A 304 -16.84 -13.44 -9.79
N ARG A 305 -15.59 -13.28 -10.27
CA ARG A 305 -14.98 -14.17 -11.25
C ARG A 305 -13.53 -14.45 -10.90
N VAL A 306 -13.08 -15.64 -11.30
CA VAL A 306 -11.69 -16.10 -11.15
C VAL A 306 -11.25 -16.67 -12.49
N TYR A 307 -10.04 -16.37 -12.92
CA TYR A 307 -9.49 -16.86 -14.17
C TYR A 307 -8.07 -17.43 -13.98
N PRO A 308 -7.71 -18.50 -14.70
CA PRO A 308 -6.37 -19.06 -14.65
C PRO A 308 -5.36 -18.12 -15.34
N GLN A 309 -4.21 -17.95 -14.70
CA GLN A 309 -3.12 -17.12 -15.20
C GLN A 309 -1.78 -17.74 -14.83
N THR A 310 -0.90 -17.92 -15.82
CA THR A 310 0.50 -18.28 -15.60
C THR A 310 1.33 -17.02 -15.50
N ASN A 311 2.07 -16.88 -14.39
CA ASN A 311 2.97 -15.77 -14.13
C ASN A 311 4.41 -16.26 -13.98
N SER A 312 5.35 -15.53 -14.58
CA SER A 312 6.78 -15.62 -14.27
C SER A 312 7.13 -14.58 -13.21
N TYR A 313 7.79 -14.99 -12.13
CA TYR A 313 8.12 -14.10 -11.01
C TYR A 313 9.57 -13.66 -11.09
N TYR A 314 9.78 -12.36 -10.89
CA TYR A 314 11.08 -11.72 -10.76
C TYR A 314 11.09 -10.93 -9.46
N SER A 315 12.22 -10.90 -8.75
CA SER A 315 12.33 -10.18 -7.49
C SER A 315 13.67 -9.46 -7.37
N GLU A 316 13.65 -8.25 -6.84
CA GLU A 316 14.86 -7.45 -6.62
C GLU A 316 14.88 -6.91 -5.18
N CYS A 317 16.02 -7.05 -4.52
CA CYS A 317 16.22 -6.62 -3.15
C CYS A 317 16.62 -5.14 -3.12
N ILE A 318 15.79 -4.30 -2.47
CA ILE A 318 16.05 -2.87 -2.34
C ILE A 318 17.10 -2.65 -1.24
N LYS A 319 18.31 -2.25 -1.67
CA LYS A 319 19.42 -1.91 -0.77
C LYS A 319 19.03 -0.79 0.19
N GLY A 320 19.28 -0.98 1.48
CA GLY A 320 19.06 0.03 2.53
C GLY A 320 17.64 0.09 3.12
N ALA A 321 16.66 -0.67 2.60
CA ALA A 321 15.32 -0.75 3.18
C ALA A 321 14.88 -2.18 3.54
N ASN A 322 15.68 -3.20 3.18
CA ASN A 322 15.38 -4.63 3.37
C ASN A 322 14.00 -5.04 2.82
N PHE A 323 13.54 -4.35 1.78
CA PHE A 323 12.31 -4.67 1.07
C PHE A 323 12.62 -5.41 -0.21
N VAL A 324 11.68 -6.25 -0.63
CA VAL A 324 11.76 -6.96 -1.90
C VAL A 324 10.69 -6.43 -2.83
N LEU A 325 11.09 -5.95 -4.01
CA LEU A 325 10.18 -5.59 -5.07
C LEU A 325 10.01 -6.79 -5.99
N GLY A 326 8.79 -7.32 -6.04
CA GLY A 326 8.40 -8.41 -6.93
C GLY A 326 7.70 -7.88 -8.19
N LEU A 327 7.95 -8.54 -9.31
CA LEU A 327 7.25 -8.35 -10.58
C LEU A 327 6.73 -9.71 -11.05
N ALA A 328 5.40 -9.83 -11.13
CA ALA A 328 4.74 -10.97 -11.75
C ALA A 328 4.39 -10.61 -13.21
N VAL A 329 5.05 -11.28 -14.16
CA VAL A 329 4.81 -11.10 -15.59
C VAL A 329 3.89 -12.20 -16.10
N ALA A 330 2.69 -11.84 -16.51
CA ALA A 330 1.74 -12.78 -17.07
C ALA A 330 2.23 -13.29 -18.44
N LYS A 331 1.95 -14.56 -18.76
CA LYS A 331 2.24 -15.11 -20.08
C LYS A 331 1.49 -14.33 -21.17
N GLY A 332 2.23 -13.85 -22.18
CA GLY A 332 1.73 -13.00 -23.26
C GLY A 332 1.82 -11.49 -23.00
N ASP A 333 2.23 -11.10 -21.80
CA ASP A 333 2.53 -9.71 -21.42
C ASP A 333 4.04 -9.37 -21.50
N ASP A 334 4.82 -10.26 -22.08
CA ASP A 334 6.27 -10.22 -22.24
C ASP A 334 6.75 -9.15 -23.24
N HIS A 335 5.94 -8.82 -24.24
CA HIS A 335 6.28 -7.84 -25.28
C HIS A 335 5.54 -6.51 -25.12
N ARG A 336 6.25 -5.40 -25.34
CA ARG A 336 5.68 -4.04 -25.33
C ARG A 336 6.14 -3.21 -26.51
N TRP A 337 5.24 -2.35 -26.98
CA TRP A 337 5.59 -1.32 -27.93
C TRP A 337 6.50 -0.28 -27.25
N ARG A 338 7.58 0.10 -27.94
CA ARG A 338 8.41 1.23 -27.56
C ARG A 338 8.48 2.20 -28.74
N PRO A 339 8.30 3.51 -28.51
CA PRO A 339 8.43 4.48 -29.59
C PRO A 339 9.86 4.44 -30.16
N LYS A 340 9.99 4.55 -31.49
CA LYS A 340 11.30 4.56 -32.18
C LYS A 340 12.15 5.76 -31.75
N THR A 341 11.52 6.90 -31.46
CA THR A 341 12.15 8.12 -30.95
C THR A 341 11.94 8.24 -29.44
N ARG A 342 13.02 8.52 -28.69
CA ARG A 342 12.96 8.76 -27.23
C ARG A 342 12.33 10.11 -26.87
N THR A 343 12.43 11.08 -27.76
CA THR A 343 11.90 12.43 -27.59
C THR A 343 10.49 12.52 -28.18
N TYR A 344 9.55 13.03 -27.39
CA TYR A 344 8.20 13.36 -27.84
C TYR A 344 8.17 14.84 -28.22
N ASP A 345 7.57 15.15 -29.36
CA ASP A 345 7.41 16.52 -29.83
C ASP A 345 6.09 17.09 -29.28
N TYR A 346 6.20 17.83 -28.17
CA TYR A 346 5.04 18.40 -27.47
C TYR A 346 4.30 19.48 -28.27
N THR A 347 4.89 20.02 -29.34
CA THR A 347 4.21 21.00 -30.21
C THR A 347 3.06 20.37 -31.01
N ARG A 348 3.07 19.05 -31.18
CA ARG A 348 2.05 18.29 -31.91
C ARG A 348 0.75 18.13 -31.13
N VAL A 349 0.77 18.35 -29.82
CA VAL A 349 -0.40 18.17 -28.97
C VAL A 349 -1.52 19.09 -29.44
N GLN A 350 -2.64 18.49 -29.85
CA GLN A 350 -3.81 19.24 -30.29
C GLN A 350 -4.89 19.25 -29.20
N SER A 351 -5.54 20.41 -29.04
CA SER A 351 -6.67 20.55 -28.13
C SER A 351 -7.91 19.76 -28.57
N SER A 352 -8.02 19.46 -29.87
CA SER A 352 -9.08 18.61 -30.45
C SER A 352 -9.05 17.19 -29.91
N TRP A 353 -7.90 16.67 -29.47
CA TRP A 353 -7.84 15.32 -28.89
C TRP A 353 -8.59 15.21 -27.57
N MET A 354 -8.83 16.34 -26.89
CA MET A 354 -9.43 16.40 -25.55
C MET A 354 -10.63 17.37 -25.50
N SER A 355 -11.11 17.86 -26.64
CA SER A 355 -12.25 18.79 -26.69
C SER A 355 -13.53 18.16 -26.19
N ASP A 356 -13.65 16.85 -26.41
CA ASP A 356 -14.84 16.10 -26.06
C ASP A 356 -14.79 15.70 -24.59
N LYS A 357 -15.93 15.73 -23.90
CA LYS A 357 -15.99 15.30 -22.49
C LYS A 357 -16.09 13.78 -22.32
N HIS A 358 -16.08 13.03 -23.42
CA HIS A 358 -16.30 11.58 -23.48
C HIS A 358 -15.01 10.76 -23.32
N TRP A 359 -14.16 11.17 -22.39
CA TRP A 359 -13.00 10.39 -22.00
C TRP A 359 -12.76 10.52 -20.50
N LYS A 360 -12.12 9.50 -19.94
CA LYS A 360 -11.70 9.43 -18.54
C LYS A 360 -10.27 8.92 -18.47
N VAL A 361 -9.60 9.27 -17.37
CA VAL A 361 -8.29 8.71 -17.05
C VAL A 361 -8.36 7.82 -15.82
N HIS A 362 -7.33 7.00 -15.62
CA HIS A 362 -7.30 6.04 -14.53
C HIS A 362 -7.50 6.70 -13.16
N PRO A 363 -8.45 6.21 -12.33
CA PRO A 363 -8.89 6.90 -11.12
C PRO A 363 -7.80 7.00 -10.05
N HIS A 364 -6.81 6.11 -10.04
CA HIS A 364 -5.73 6.12 -9.05
C HIS A 364 -4.40 6.65 -9.57
N TRP A 365 -4.23 6.79 -10.89
CA TRP A 365 -2.96 7.29 -11.43
C TRP A 365 -2.94 8.82 -11.36
N ARG A 366 -1.74 9.39 -11.27
CA ARG A 366 -1.53 10.82 -11.45
C ARG A 366 -0.51 10.98 -12.56
N TYR A 367 -0.84 11.76 -13.58
CA TYR A 367 0.02 11.96 -14.75
C TYR A 367 1.01 13.09 -14.48
N CYS A 368 0.51 14.21 -13.96
CA CYS A 368 1.31 15.32 -13.45
C CYS A 368 1.00 15.52 -11.96
N LEU A 369 1.97 16.05 -11.21
CA LEU A 369 1.73 16.52 -9.85
C LEU A 369 0.80 17.74 -9.92
N LEU A 370 -0.21 17.78 -9.06
CA LEU A 370 -1.15 18.88 -8.97
C LEU A 370 -0.50 20.03 -8.18
N ASN A 371 -0.70 21.26 -8.64
CA ASN A 371 -0.33 22.44 -7.88
C ASN A 371 -1.30 22.64 -6.70
N ASP A 372 -0.92 23.38 -5.67
CA ASP A 372 -1.76 23.64 -4.49
C ASP A 372 -3.10 24.33 -4.85
N THR A 373 -3.16 24.96 -6.03
CA THR A 373 -4.35 25.60 -6.61
C THR A 373 -5.32 24.64 -7.30
N ASP A 374 -4.89 23.43 -7.66
CA ASP A 374 -5.64 22.54 -8.55
C ASP A 374 -6.60 21.60 -7.81
N THR A 375 -6.80 21.80 -6.50
CA THR A 375 -7.59 20.85 -5.67
C THR A 375 -9.07 20.80 -6.01
N ASN A 376 -9.60 21.80 -6.71
CA ASN A 376 -11.02 21.90 -7.08
C ASN A 376 -11.32 21.46 -8.53
N ILE A 377 -10.31 20.97 -9.25
CA ILE A 377 -10.41 20.64 -10.67
C ILE A 377 -10.35 19.10 -10.84
N THR A 378 -11.09 18.56 -11.82
CA THR A 378 -10.99 17.13 -12.12
C THR A 378 -9.63 16.77 -12.70
N LYS A 379 -9.23 15.50 -12.64
CA LYS A 379 -7.92 15.06 -13.16
C LYS A 379 -7.79 15.29 -14.66
N GLU A 380 -8.89 15.07 -15.37
CA GLU A 380 -9.03 15.28 -16.80
C GLU A 380 -8.83 16.76 -17.15
N GLU A 381 -9.56 17.66 -16.49
CA GLU A 381 -9.44 19.12 -16.68
C GLU A 381 -8.04 19.62 -16.34
N ALA A 382 -7.46 19.15 -15.23
CA ALA A 382 -6.09 19.48 -14.86
C ALA A 382 -5.11 19.04 -15.95
N PHE A 383 -5.28 17.84 -16.50
CA PHE A 383 -4.44 17.35 -17.60
C PHE A 383 -4.60 18.19 -18.87
N VAL A 384 -5.80 18.65 -19.21
CA VAL A 384 -6.02 19.55 -20.35
C VAL A 384 -5.25 20.86 -20.20
N ILE A 385 -5.18 21.43 -18.99
CA ILE A 385 -4.38 22.63 -18.71
C ILE A 385 -2.89 22.36 -18.97
N TYR A 386 -2.36 21.25 -18.45
CA TYR A 386 -0.96 20.86 -18.67
C TYR A 386 -0.67 20.56 -20.14
N ALA A 387 -1.58 19.92 -20.86
CA ALA A 387 -1.42 19.61 -22.28
C ALA A 387 -1.41 20.89 -23.13
N ASN A 388 -2.24 21.88 -22.80
CA ASN A 388 -2.18 23.19 -23.44
C ASN A 388 -0.85 23.90 -23.15
N GLN A 389 -0.33 23.82 -21.92
CA GLN A 389 0.98 24.37 -21.59
C GLN A 389 2.12 23.68 -22.38
N MET A 390 2.04 22.34 -22.54
CA MET A 390 2.97 21.56 -23.36
C MET A 390 2.98 22.03 -24.82
N ARG A 391 1.80 22.26 -25.40
CA ARG A 391 1.64 22.76 -26.78
C ARG A 391 2.29 24.14 -26.96
N HIS A 392 2.03 25.08 -26.06
CA HIS A 392 2.54 26.45 -26.17
C HIS A 392 4.05 26.55 -25.92
N SER A 393 4.57 25.79 -24.96
CA SER A 393 5.97 25.84 -24.57
C SER A 393 6.88 24.89 -25.37
N GLY A 394 6.30 23.88 -26.02
CA GLY A 394 7.04 22.79 -26.67
C GLY A 394 7.83 21.90 -25.69
N LYS A 395 7.58 22.02 -24.39
CA LYS A 395 8.33 21.32 -23.32
C LYS A 395 7.38 20.70 -22.30
N LEU A 396 7.87 19.65 -21.64
CA LEU A 396 7.16 19.03 -20.52
C LEU A 396 7.25 19.92 -19.27
N PRO A 397 6.13 20.29 -18.61
CA PRO A 397 6.13 21.00 -17.35
C PRO A 397 6.88 20.23 -16.25
N ASP A 398 7.52 20.94 -15.33
CA ASP A 398 8.33 20.34 -14.26
C ASP A 398 7.51 19.41 -13.35
N LEU A 399 6.25 19.74 -13.09
CA LEU A 399 5.32 18.91 -12.32
C LEU A 399 4.98 17.57 -12.99
N CYS A 400 5.14 17.48 -14.31
CA CYS A 400 4.93 16.25 -15.08
C CYS A 400 6.22 15.43 -15.26
N ARG A 401 7.39 16.03 -15.00
CA ARG A 401 8.71 15.42 -15.22
C ARG A 401 8.91 14.09 -14.48
N PRO A 402 8.47 13.91 -13.21
CA PRO A 402 8.63 12.63 -12.51
C PRO A 402 7.92 11.45 -13.21
N ARG A 403 6.94 11.73 -14.07
CA ARG A 403 6.08 10.73 -14.72
C ARG A 403 6.04 10.91 -16.23
N GLU A 404 7.14 11.41 -16.80
CA GLU A 404 7.28 11.68 -18.23
C GLU A 404 6.84 10.52 -19.11
N GLN A 405 7.19 9.27 -18.76
CA GLN A 405 6.83 8.09 -19.54
C GLN A 405 5.31 7.86 -19.60
N LEU A 406 4.62 8.01 -18.47
CA LEU A 406 3.18 7.85 -18.38
C LEU A 406 2.46 8.97 -19.16
N VAL A 407 2.93 10.21 -19.04
CA VAL A 407 2.38 11.35 -19.78
C VAL A 407 2.55 11.15 -21.29
N LYS A 408 3.74 10.73 -21.75
CA LYS A 408 3.98 10.44 -23.17
C LYS A 408 3.05 9.36 -23.70
N LYS A 409 2.83 8.27 -22.94
CA LYS A 409 1.90 7.20 -23.31
C LYS A 409 0.47 7.72 -23.45
N LEU A 410 0.02 8.52 -22.49
CA LEU A 410 -1.31 9.12 -22.55
C LEU A 410 -1.49 10.02 -23.79
N LEU A 411 -0.49 10.84 -24.12
CA LEU A 411 -0.55 11.71 -25.30
C LEU A 411 -0.61 10.91 -26.61
N VAL A 412 0.16 9.83 -26.72
CA VAL A 412 0.12 8.94 -27.89
C VAL A 412 -1.23 8.23 -28.01
N ASP A 413 -1.77 7.73 -26.90
CA ASP A 413 -3.08 7.08 -26.89
C ASP A 413 -4.20 8.09 -27.22
N LEU A 414 -4.12 9.33 -26.75
CA LEU A 414 -5.05 10.41 -27.10
C LEU A 414 -5.02 10.74 -28.60
N GLU A 415 -3.83 10.80 -29.20
CA GLU A 415 -3.65 11.02 -30.63
C GLU A 415 -4.22 9.84 -31.44
N ALA A 416 -3.85 8.61 -31.09
CA ALA A 416 -4.27 7.40 -31.79
C ALA A 416 -5.78 7.15 -31.71
N THR A 417 -6.42 7.55 -30.60
CA THR A 417 -7.85 7.37 -30.38
C THR A 417 -8.69 8.60 -30.77
N SER A 418 -8.07 9.68 -31.24
CA SER A 418 -8.77 10.94 -31.55
C SER A 418 -9.91 10.77 -32.57
N ALA A 419 -9.69 9.95 -33.61
CA ALA A 419 -10.68 9.69 -34.66
C ALA A 419 -11.75 8.65 -34.30
N LEU A 420 -11.65 7.99 -33.12
CA LEU A 420 -12.64 6.97 -32.74
C LEU A 420 -14.03 7.58 -32.55
N GLN A 421 -14.10 8.80 -32.03
CA GLN A 421 -15.38 9.44 -31.78
C GLN A 421 -16.09 9.77 -33.09
N ASP A 422 -15.39 10.38 -34.06
CA ASP A 422 -15.93 10.61 -35.41
C ASP A 422 -16.41 9.31 -36.06
N SER A 423 -15.69 8.20 -35.85
CA SER A 423 -16.09 6.88 -36.35
C SER A 423 -17.37 6.37 -35.69
N TRP A 424 -17.52 6.54 -34.37
CA TRP A 424 -18.73 6.13 -33.66
C TRP A 424 -19.92 7.02 -33.99
N ASP A 425 -19.68 8.32 -34.18
CA ASP A 425 -20.68 9.27 -34.66
C ASP A 425 -21.17 8.86 -36.06
N LEU A 426 -20.29 8.47 -36.99
CA LEU A 426 -20.71 7.98 -38.31
C LEU A 426 -21.52 6.67 -38.24
N GLN A 427 -21.29 5.85 -37.22
CA GLN A 427 -21.95 4.55 -37.03
C GLN A 427 -23.15 4.62 -36.08
N TRP A 428 -23.59 5.80 -35.66
CA TRP A 428 -24.62 5.95 -34.63
C TRP A 428 -25.91 5.19 -34.93
N GLN A 429 -26.36 5.19 -36.20
CA GLN A 429 -27.57 4.49 -36.64
C GLN A 429 -27.42 2.98 -36.48
N TYR A 430 -26.30 2.43 -36.95
CA TYR A 430 -25.99 1.02 -36.80
C TYR A 430 -25.93 0.59 -35.33
N LEU A 431 -25.31 1.41 -34.47
CA LEU A 431 -25.26 1.14 -33.03
C LEU A 431 -26.68 1.17 -32.41
N LYS A 432 -27.53 2.13 -32.79
CA LYS A 432 -28.91 2.24 -32.31
C LYS A 432 -29.74 1.03 -32.75
N ASP A 433 -29.67 0.67 -34.03
CA ASP A 433 -30.44 -0.44 -34.62
C ASP A 433 -30.07 -1.80 -34.02
N ASN A 434 -28.83 -1.98 -33.55
CA ASN A 434 -28.35 -3.20 -32.90
C ASN A 434 -28.43 -3.14 -31.36
N LEU A 435 -29.13 -2.16 -30.78
CA LEU A 435 -29.29 -2.02 -29.32
C LEU A 435 -27.95 -1.88 -28.57
N ILE A 436 -26.95 -1.25 -29.19
CA ILE A 436 -25.64 -0.99 -28.59
C ILE A 436 -25.66 0.39 -27.92
N HIS A 437 -25.86 0.40 -26.60
CA HIS A 437 -26.01 1.64 -25.82
C HIS A 437 -24.70 2.30 -25.40
N LEU A 438 -23.66 1.51 -25.16
CA LEU A 438 -22.37 1.99 -24.69
C LEU A 438 -21.25 1.28 -25.45
N VAL A 439 -20.40 2.07 -26.11
CA VAL A 439 -19.14 1.60 -26.69
C VAL A 439 -18.02 2.26 -25.92
N PHE A 440 -16.98 1.52 -25.58
CA PHE A 440 -15.81 2.10 -24.96
C PHE A 440 -14.53 1.48 -25.50
N PHE A 441 -13.46 2.26 -25.43
CA PHE A 441 -12.11 1.83 -25.76
C PHE A 441 -11.21 2.18 -24.59
N ALA A 442 -10.64 1.17 -23.95
CA ALA A 442 -9.69 1.32 -22.86
C ALA A 442 -8.28 1.10 -23.38
N ALA A 443 -7.41 2.09 -23.18
CA ALA A 443 -6.02 2.07 -23.62
C ALA A 443 -5.07 1.77 -22.44
N PRO A 444 -3.86 1.23 -22.70
CA PRO A 444 -2.90 0.88 -21.66
C PRO A 444 -2.38 2.07 -20.83
N SER A 445 -2.47 3.30 -21.33
CA SER A 445 -2.16 4.51 -20.55
C SER A 445 -3.17 4.83 -19.45
N GLY A 446 -4.25 4.06 -19.33
CA GLY A 446 -5.36 4.33 -18.42
C GLY A 446 -6.40 5.29 -19.00
N LEU A 447 -6.28 5.65 -20.28
CA LEU A 447 -7.29 6.40 -21.03
C LEU A 447 -8.47 5.48 -21.34
N ILE A 448 -9.68 5.96 -21.08
CA ILE A 448 -10.92 5.32 -21.51
C ILE A 448 -11.68 6.34 -22.34
N ARG A 449 -11.90 6.06 -23.62
CA ARG A 449 -12.90 6.77 -24.43
C ARG A 449 -14.20 5.99 -24.38
N TYR A 450 -15.31 6.70 -24.32
CA TYR A 450 -16.62 6.07 -24.35
C TYR A 450 -17.57 6.85 -25.24
N TYR A 451 -18.60 6.17 -25.73
CA TYR A 451 -19.70 6.75 -26.48
C TYR A 451 -20.98 6.15 -25.93
N ASN A 452 -21.85 7.00 -25.39
CA ASN A 452 -23.12 6.61 -24.82
C ASN A 452 -24.27 7.17 -25.65
N GLN A 453 -25.22 6.31 -26.01
CA GLN A 453 -26.52 6.77 -26.51
C GLN A 453 -27.41 7.06 -25.30
N THR A 454 -28.21 8.13 -25.36
CA THR A 454 -29.21 8.38 -24.31
C THR A 454 -30.24 7.24 -24.33
N LEU A 455 -30.49 6.67 -23.16
CA LEU A 455 -31.47 5.59 -22.94
C LEU A 455 -32.90 6.15 -22.85
N ASP A 456 -33.14 7.41 -23.22
CA ASP A 456 -34.43 8.08 -23.06
C ASP A 456 -35.58 7.36 -23.80
N ASP A 457 -35.25 6.54 -24.81
CA ASP A 457 -36.19 5.75 -25.62
C ASP A 457 -36.36 4.29 -25.12
N TYR A 458 -35.72 3.85 -24.03
CA TYR A 458 -35.68 2.44 -23.60
C TYR A 458 -35.98 2.23 -22.12
N ASP A 459 -36.96 1.37 -21.82
CA ASP A 459 -37.23 0.89 -20.46
C ASP A 459 -36.34 -0.32 -20.11
N TYR A 460 -35.74 -0.32 -18.91
CA TYR A 460 -34.96 -1.44 -18.41
C TYR A 460 -35.90 -2.47 -17.76
N GLU A 461 -36.24 -3.53 -18.49
CA GLU A 461 -37.00 -4.66 -17.93
C GLU A 461 -36.04 -5.68 -17.31
N ASP A 462 -36.23 -5.99 -16.01
CA ASP A 462 -35.54 -7.11 -15.36
C ASP A 462 -36.10 -8.43 -15.90
N PRO A 463 -35.28 -9.33 -16.47
CA PRO A 463 -35.76 -10.61 -17.00
C PRO A 463 -36.36 -11.56 -15.93
N ASN A 464 -36.16 -11.27 -14.64
CA ASN A 464 -36.79 -11.98 -13.53
C ASN A 464 -38.06 -11.29 -13.00
N TRP A 465 -38.52 -10.21 -13.65
CA TRP A 465 -39.73 -9.49 -13.25
C TRP A 465 -40.96 -10.39 -13.43
N SER A 466 -41.63 -10.73 -12.33
CA SER A 466 -42.80 -11.62 -12.37
C SER A 466 -44.03 -10.88 -12.91
N ILE A 467 -44.89 -11.59 -13.62
CA ILE A 467 -46.14 -11.03 -14.18
C ILE A 467 -47.07 -10.47 -13.08
N PHE A 468 -46.89 -10.87 -11.83
CA PHE A 468 -47.65 -10.40 -10.67
C PHE A 468 -47.24 -8.99 -10.23
N ASP A 469 -45.97 -8.63 -10.39
CA ASP A 469 -45.48 -7.28 -10.07
C ASP A 469 -45.96 -6.25 -11.10
N HIS A 470 -46.21 -6.69 -12.35
CA HIS A 470 -46.81 -5.87 -13.40
C HIS A 470 -48.28 -5.52 -13.08
N ILE A 471 -49.05 -6.48 -12.57
CA ILE A 471 -50.44 -6.25 -12.12
C ILE A 471 -50.46 -5.33 -10.89
N GLY A 472 -49.53 -5.51 -9.95
CA GLY A 472 -49.39 -4.65 -8.78
C GLY A 472 -49.08 -3.19 -9.13
N ALA A 473 -48.19 -2.96 -10.10
CA ALA A 473 -47.86 -1.62 -10.59
C ALA A 473 -49.03 -0.97 -11.35
N MET A 474 -49.72 -1.72 -12.22
CA MET A 474 -50.90 -1.22 -12.95
C MET A 474 -52.03 -0.79 -12.01
N LEU A 475 -52.28 -1.55 -10.95
CA LEU A 475 -53.31 -1.23 -9.95
C LEU A 475 -52.92 -0.09 -9.00
N SER A 476 -51.63 0.24 -8.89
CA SER A 476 -51.15 1.33 -8.01
C SER A 476 -51.26 2.73 -8.65
N ILE A 477 -51.34 2.82 -9.98
CA ILE A 477 -51.39 4.09 -10.72
C ILE A 477 -52.81 4.68 -10.76
N GLU A 478 -53.85 3.88 -10.53
CA GLU A 478 -55.25 4.35 -10.50
C GLU A 478 -55.70 4.99 -9.16
N HIS A 479 -54.80 5.27 -8.19
CA HIS A 479 -55.18 5.85 -6.89
C HIS A 479 -54.44 7.14 -6.48
N VAL A 480 -53.84 7.88 -7.43
CA VAL A 480 -53.24 9.21 -7.15
C VAL A 480 -53.84 10.33 -8.01
N GLN A 481 -55.15 10.27 -8.25
CA GLN A 481 -55.94 11.45 -8.62
C GLN A 481 -57.27 11.46 -7.84
N GLU A 482 -57.20 11.98 -6.61
CA GLU A 482 -58.21 12.88 -6.02
C GLU A 482 -57.57 13.73 -4.91
#